data_AF-A0A932JWW1-F1
#
_entry.id   AF-A0A932JWW1-F1
#
_cell.length_a   1.000
_cell.length_b   1.000
_cell.length_c   1.000
_cell.angle_alpha   90.00
_cell.angle_beta   90.00
_cell.angle_gamma   90.00
#
_symmetry.space_group_name_H-M   'P 1'
#
loop_
_entity.id
_entity.type
_entity.pdbx_description
1 polymer ?
#
loop_
_entity_poly.entity_id
_entity_poly.type
_entity_poly.pdbx_seq_one_letter_code
_entity_poly.pdbx_strand_id
1 'polypeptide(L)' 'MRTTIDLPKGLVEEAKQISGAKTKTQAIIWGLEELTKKKKIERLLALRGRVPLRNLDLRRSRAR' A
#
# COMPACT_ATOMS: atom_id res chain seq x y z
N MET A 1 -10.69 4.77 -16.38
CA MET A 1 -11.57 3.80 -17.07
C MET A 1 -12.86 3.67 -16.30
N ARG A 2 -14.02 3.61 -16.96
CA ARG A 2 -15.31 3.30 -16.31
C ARG A 2 -15.61 1.82 -16.56
N THR A 3 -15.83 1.07 -15.49
CA THR A 3 -16.02 -0.39 -15.54
C THR A 3 -17.26 -0.75 -14.73
N THR A 4 -18.04 -1.70 -15.21
CA THR A 4 -19.13 -2.32 -14.47
C THR A 4 -18.61 -3.57 -13.78
N ILE A 5 -18.73 -3.63 -12.45
CA ILE A 5 -18.30 -4.76 -11.63
C ILE A 5 -19.37 -5.03 -10.57
N ASP A 6 -19.62 -6.31 -10.28
CA ASP A 6 -20.50 -6.70 -9.17
C ASP A 6 -19.72 -6.69 -7.86
N LEU A 7 -20.23 -5.95 -6.87
CA LEU A 7 -19.61 -5.80 -5.57
C LEU A 7 -20.64 -6.02 -4.45
N PRO A 8 -20.26 -6.71 -3.35
CA PRO A 8 -21.15 -6.86 -2.19
C PRO A 8 -21.50 -5.48 -1.61
N LYS A 9 -22.79 -5.14 -1.57
CA LYS A 9 -23.27 -3.84 -1.09
C LYS A 9 -22.83 -3.56 0.35
N GLY A 10 -22.93 -4.56 1.22
CA GLY A 10 -22.54 -4.44 2.64
C GLY A 10 -21.08 -4.03 2.79
N LEU A 11 -20.18 -4.69 2.05
CA LEU A 11 -18.75 -4.41 2.08
C LEU A 11 -18.43 -2.97 1.62
N VAL A 12 -19.10 -2.48 0.57
CA VAL A 12 -18.86 -1.12 0.06
C VAL A 12 -19.36 -0.05 1.03
N GLU A 13 -20.50 -0.26 1.69
CA GLU A 13 -20.99 0.69 2.69
C GLU A 13 -20.16 0.67 3.97
N GLU A 14 -19.72 -0.50 4.44
CA GLU A 14 -18.79 -0.62 5.56
C GLU A 14 -17.47 0.10 5.24
N ALA A 15 -16.89 -0.15 4.06
CA ALA A 15 -15.67 0.51 3.62
C ALA A 15 -15.83 2.03 3.60
N LYS A 16 -16.98 2.57 3.17
CA LYS A 16 -17.27 4.01 3.23
C LYS A 16 -17.35 4.54 4.66
N GLN A 17 -18.04 3.82 5.55
CA GLN A 17 -18.20 4.23 6.95
C GLN A 17 -16.86 4.28 7.68
N ILE A 18 -16.04 3.22 7.55
CA ILE A 18 -14.75 3.11 8.23
C ILE A 18 -13.73 4.10 7.64
N SER A 19 -13.68 4.24 6.32
CA SER A 19 -12.70 5.13 5.67
C SER A 19 -13.09 6.61 5.70
N GLY A 20 -14.36 6.94 5.94
CA GLY A 20 -14.88 8.30 5.78
C GLY A 20 -15.04 8.75 4.32
N ALA A 21 -15.00 7.81 3.36
CA ALA A 21 -15.18 8.12 1.95
C ALA A 21 -16.60 8.63 1.64
N LYS A 22 -16.70 9.74 0.89
CA LYS A 22 -17.98 10.35 0.53
C LYS A 22 -18.74 9.54 -0.50
N THR A 23 -18.03 8.82 -1.38
CA THR A 23 -18.62 8.07 -2.49
C THR A 23 -18.12 6.62 -2.52
N LYS A 24 -18.90 5.74 -3.16
CA LYS A 24 -18.52 4.33 -3.39
C LYS A 24 -17.22 4.23 -4.18
N THR A 25 -17.10 5.04 -5.24
CA THR A 25 -15.91 5.10 -6.08
C THR A 25 -14.67 5.49 -5.26
N GLN A 26 -14.79 6.48 -4.39
CA GLN A 26 -13.68 6.93 -3.54
C GLN A 26 -13.23 5.82 -2.57
N ALA A 27 -14.16 5.12 -1.92
CA ALA A 27 -13.84 4.01 -1.04
C ALA A 27 -13.08 2.89 -1.78
N ILE A 28 -13.51 2.57 -3.01
CA ILE A 28 -12.87 1.56 -3.85
C ILE A 28 -11.45 2.00 -4.25
N ILE A 29 -11.28 3.25 -4.69
CA ILE A 29 -9.96 3.79 -5.06
C ILE A 29 -8.99 3.69 -3.88
N TRP A 30 -9.40 4.17 -2.71
CA TRP A 30 -8.57 4.13 -1.51
C TRP A 30 -8.19 2.70 -1.10
N GLY A 31 -9.14 1.76 -1.17
CA GLY A 31 -8.86 0.35 -0.89
C GLY A 31 -7.81 -0.24 -1.85
N LEU A 32 -7.91 0.07 -3.14
CA LEU A 32 -6.94 -0.39 -4.15
C LEU A 32 -5.56 0.25 -3.99
N GLU A 33 -5.51 1.55 -3.68
CA GLU A 33 -4.26 2.26 -3.40
C GLU A 33 -3.54 1.66 -2.19
N GLU A 34 -4.26 1.44 -1.10
CA GLU A 34 -3.70 0.87 0.13
C GLU A 34 -3.23 -0.57 -0.08
N LEU A 35 -4.00 -1.40 -0.79
CA LEU A 35 -3.58 -2.76 -1.14
C LEU A 35 -2.29 -2.74 -1.96
N THR A 36 -2.21 -1.87 -2.97
CA THR A 36 -1.03 -1.75 -3.82
C THR A 36 0.18 -1.28 -3.02
N LYS A 37 -0.01 -0.29 -2.13
CA LYS A 37 1.03 0.22 -1.24
C LYS A 37 1.56 -0.87 -0.31
N LYS A 38 0.67 -1.63 0.34
CA LYS A 38 1.04 -2.77 1.19
C LYS A 38 1.88 -3.80 0.42
N LYS A 39 1.47 -4.18 -0.78
CA LYS A 39 2.22 -5.13 -1.61
C LYS A 39 3.58 -4.60 -2.05
N LYS A 40 3.71 -3.31 -2.35
CA LYS A 40 5.01 -2.68 -2.62
C LYS A 40 5.93 -2.74 -1.39
N ILE A 41 5.40 -2.46 -0.20
CA ILE A 41 6.16 -2.54 1.05
C ILE A 41 6.60 -3.97 1.33
N GLU A 42 5.70 -4.95 1.23
CA GLU A 42 6.01 -6.38 1.39
C GLU A 42 7.14 -6.82 0.45
N ARG A 43 7.08 -6.39 -0.82
CA ARG A 43 8.13 -6.67 -1.80
C ARG A 43 9.48 -6.08 -1.39
N LEU A 44 9.50 -4.83 -0.90
CA LEU A 44 10.73 -4.20 -0.42
C LEU A 44 11.29 -4.91 0.82
N LEU A 45 10.43 -5.29 1.76
CA LEU A 45 10.82 -6.05 2.95
C LEU A 45 11.39 -7.43 2.58
N ALA A 46 10.84 -8.10 1.56
CA ALA A 46 11.37 -9.38 1.08
C ALA A 46 12.79 -9.27 0.47
N LEU A 47 13.20 -8.07 0.05
CA LEU A 47 14.56 -7.78 -0.43
C LEU A 47 15.54 -7.42 0.69
N ARG A 48 15.06 -7.32 1.95
CA ARG A 48 15.91 -7.02 3.11
C ARG A 48 17.03 -8.07 3.23
N GLY A 49 18.27 -7.60 3.35
CA GLY A 49 19.46 -8.46 3.44
C GLY A 49 19.93 -9.05 2.10
N ARG A 50 19.17 -8.89 1.00
CA ARG A 50 19.59 -9.31 -0.34
C ARG A 50 20.36 -8.25 -1.11
N VAL A 51 20.34 -7.00 -0.62
CA VAL A 51 21.07 -5.89 -1.25
C VAL A 51 22.50 -5.87 -0.70
N PRO A 52 23.52 -6.21 -1.50
CA PRO A 52 24.89 -6.25 -1.03
C PRO A 52 25.44 -4.81 -0.94
N LEU A 53 25.61 -4.30 0.28
CA LEU A 53 26.16 -2.96 0.54
C LEU A 53 27.70 -2.97 0.54
N ARG A 54 28.30 -3.45 -0.56
CA ARG A 54 29.76 -3.75 -0.63
C ARG A 54 30.66 -2.53 -0.41
N ASN A 55 30.19 -1.33 -0.77
CA ASN A 55 31.00 -0.11 -0.78
C ASN A 55 30.59 0.88 0.31
N LEU A 56 29.82 0.44 1.32
CA LEU A 56 29.30 1.32 2.36
C LEU A 56 30.16 1.22 3.63
N ASP A 57 30.95 2.25 3.93
CA ASP A 57 31.63 2.36 5.22
C ASP A 57 30.62 2.79 6.31
N LEU A 58 30.13 1.78 7.03
CA LEU A 58 29.17 1.95 8.12
C LEU A 58 29.72 2.75 9.30
N ARG A 59 31.05 2.76 9.53
CA ARG A 59 31.66 3.53 10.62
C ARG A 59 31.63 5.02 10.29
N ARG A 60 32.03 5.38 9.07
CA ARG A 60 31.95 6.78 8.58
C ARG A 60 30.51 7.28 8.53
N SER A 61 29.56 6.43 8.11
CA SER A 61 28.15 6.82 8.02
C SER A 61 27.46 7.05 9.37
N ARG A 62 27.96 6.44 10.45
CA ARG A 62 27.39 6.52 11.81
C ARG A 62 28.11 7.49 12.73
N ALA A 63 29.24 8.05 12.28
CA ALA A 63 29.94 9.10 12.99
C ALA A 63 29.20 10.44 12.82
N ARG A 64 28.17 10.65 13.64
CA ARG A 64 27.61 11.96 13.99
C ARG A 64 27.46 12.03 15.49
#